data_AF-A0A965LAG9-F1
#
_entry.id   AF-A0A965LAG9-F1
#
_cell.length_a   1.000
_cell.length_b   1.000
_cell.length_c   1.000
_cell.angle_alpha   90.00
_cell.angle_beta   90.00
_cell.angle_gamma   90.00
#
_symmetry.space_group_name_H-M   'P 1'
#
loop_
_entity.id
_entity.type
_entity.pdbx_description
1 polymer ?
#
loop_
_entity_poly.entity_id
_entity_poly.type
_entity_poly.pdbx_seq_one_letter_code
_entity_poly.pdbx_strand_id
1 'polypeptide(L)'
;MYYKLLSDYELERLRDPKTDEDKEVYESLPSEIKEQVRNKGVSYILLPLDPKRLAAVFYKKQDYEPLSIPMGFPVLDDINWKLEMKKMDMAVTRTMQQAVLLVTMGTDPDKGGVNQKNLQAMQALFENQSVGRVLIADYTTKAQFVIPDIGNLIGPQKYEVVDRDIQIGLNNVLIGSEKFANQSIKIQVFVERLKQAREVFLNEFLIPEIRRMSKDLGFKNFPTPSFEEMNLKDDVQYSRIFNRLIELGVLTPEEGLQAIDSGRLPTVQESVDSQLKFKQLKDQGLYQPIIGGGAGQAGRPSGSTGIPQSTKNIAPIGASSNFSVTKIKENILASQDLEEEVKSAVRKKFNVKKLSNQQKEDAEKISEIIIANESPENWKSKIEEYIEKPFDKNQDQINQIQEISSEHQVSNYLASLLYHSKN
;
A
#
# COMPACT_ATOMS: atom_id res chain seq x y z
N MET A 1 18.98 -10.34 -40.25
CA MET A 1 17.68 -10.64 -40.89
C MET A 1 16.79 -11.20 -39.79
N TYR A 2 15.60 -10.63 -39.58
CA TYR A 2 14.72 -11.05 -38.48
C TYR A 2 13.62 -11.96 -39.03
N TYR A 3 13.23 -12.97 -38.25
CA TYR A 3 12.18 -13.90 -38.61
C TYR A 3 11.14 -13.95 -37.48
N LYS A 4 9.87 -13.95 -37.85
CA LYS A 4 8.78 -14.26 -36.92
C LYS A 4 8.51 -15.76 -37.00
N LEU A 5 8.63 -16.45 -35.88
CA LEU A 5 8.09 -17.79 -35.72
C LEU A 5 6.57 -17.68 -35.57
N LEU A 6 5.81 -18.27 -36.48
CA LEU A 6 4.36 -18.31 -36.37
C LEU A 6 3.95 -19.27 -35.25
N SER A 7 3.08 -18.80 -34.37
CA SER A 7 2.50 -19.63 -33.31
C SER A 7 1.51 -20.65 -33.88
N ASP A 8 1.27 -21.75 -33.16
CA ASP A 8 0.27 -22.75 -33.55
C ASP A 8 -1.12 -22.12 -33.78
N TYR A 9 -1.45 -21.12 -32.97
CA TYR A 9 -2.69 -20.35 -33.09
C TYR A 9 -2.78 -19.55 -34.39
N GLU A 10 -1.71 -18.84 -34.75
CA GLU A 10 -1.65 -18.09 -36.01
C GLU A 10 -1.66 -19.04 -37.22
N LEU A 11 -0.98 -20.18 -37.12
CA LEU A 11 -0.97 -21.19 -38.16
C LEU A 11 -2.35 -21.80 -38.39
N GLU A 12 -3.12 -22.05 -37.34
CA GLU A 12 -4.49 -22.54 -37.45
C GLU A 12 -5.37 -21.53 -38.21
N ARG A 13 -5.30 -20.25 -37.83
CA ARG A 13 -6.03 -19.17 -38.50
C ARG A 13 -5.61 -18.95 -39.95
N LEU A 14 -4.32 -19.09 -40.27
CA LEU A 14 -3.84 -18.96 -41.64
C LEU A 14 -4.20 -20.15 -42.52
N ARG A 15 -4.36 -21.35 -41.94
CA ARG A 15 -4.80 -22.56 -42.64
C ARG A 15 -6.30 -22.56 -42.91
N ASP A 16 -7.08 -22.06 -41.96
CA ASP A 16 -8.53 -21.95 -42.04
C ASP A 16 -8.97 -20.53 -41.62
N PRO A 17 -8.88 -19.53 -42.52
CA PRO A 17 -9.22 -18.14 -42.21
C PRO A 17 -10.70 -17.99 -41.88
N LYS A 18 -11.00 -17.53 -40.66
CA LYS A 18 -12.39 -17.37 -40.17
C LYS A 18 -12.90 -15.94 -40.36
N THR A 19 -12.04 -14.95 -40.19
CA THR A 19 -12.37 -13.54 -40.38
C THR A 19 -11.87 -13.02 -41.72
N ASP A 20 -12.42 -11.89 -42.18
CA ASP A 20 -11.92 -11.23 -43.39
C ASP A 20 -10.51 -10.67 -43.18
N GLU A 21 -10.17 -10.27 -41.96
CA GLU A 21 -8.80 -9.91 -41.57
C GLU A 21 -7.83 -11.09 -41.73
N ASP A 22 -8.21 -12.31 -41.31
CA ASP A 22 -7.35 -13.49 -41.45
C ASP A 22 -7.07 -13.79 -42.95
N LYS A 23 -8.05 -13.54 -43.83
CA LYS A 23 -7.88 -13.70 -45.29
C LYS A 23 -6.92 -12.65 -45.86
N GLU A 24 -7.09 -11.39 -45.49
CA GLU A 24 -6.18 -10.31 -45.91
C GLU A 24 -4.74 -10.57 -45.46
N VAL A 25 -4.57 -11.04 -44.23
CA VAL A 25 -3.24 -11.41 -43.70
C VAL A 25 -2.67 -12.56 -44.52
N TYR A 26 -3.43 -13.64 -44.76
CA TYR A 26 -2.96 -14.76 -45.59
C TYR A 26 -2.58 -14.30 -47.01
N GLU A 27 -3.38 -13.44 -47.64
CA GLU A 27 -3.11 -12.89 -48.97
C GLU A 27 -1.87 -11.99 -49.02
N SER A 28 -1.56 -11.29 -47.93
CA SER A 28 -0.35 -10.45 -47.83
C SER A 28 0.96 -11.26 -47.74
N LEU A 29 0.90 -12.56 -47.43
CA LEU A 29 2.08 -13.39 -47.23
C LEU A 29 2.83 -13.69 -48.55
N PRO A 30 4.17 -13.85 -48.50
CA PRO A 30 4.95 -14.35 -49.63
C PRO A 30 4.48 -15.74 -50.09
N SER A 31 4.57 -16.01 -51.39
CA SER A 31 4.14 -17.28 -52.00
C SER A 31 4.76 -18.51 -51.33
N GLU A 32 6.04 -18.43 -50.98
CA GLU A 32 6.77 -19.49 -50.28
C GLU A 32 6.13 -19.86 -48.93
N ILE A 33 5.70 -18.84 -48.16
CA ILE A 33 5.07 -19.04 -46.85
C ILE A 33 3.65 -19.61 -47.01
N LYS A 34 2.90 -19.15 -48.02
CA LYS A 34 1.56 -19.70 -48.34
C LYS A 34 1.61 -21.19 -48.64
N GLU A 35 2.62 -21.65 -49.37
CA GLU A 35 2.84 -23.08 -49.65
C GLU A 35 3.17 -23.86 -48.38
N GLN A 36 4.03 -23.32 -47.51
CA GLN A 36 4.36 -23.93 -46.22
C GLN A 36 3.15 -24.02 -45.29
N VAL A 37 2.29 -23.01 -45.27
CA VAL A 37 1.06 -22.99 -44.45
C VAL A 37 0.09 -24.09 -44.90
N ARG A 38 -0.08 -24.28 -46.21
CA ARG A 38 -0.93 -25.35 -46.79
C ARG A 38 -0.42 -26.75 -46.47
N ASN A 39 0.90 -26.92 -46.38
CA ASN A 39 1.52 -28.19 -46.03
C ASN A 39 1.41 -28.46 -44.51
N LYS A 40 0.46 -29.32 -44.13
CA LYS A 40 0.21 -29.70 -42.71
C LYS A 40 1.38 -30.42 -42.02
N GLY A 41 2.42 -30.84 -42.75
CA GLY A 41 3.59 -31.54 -42.21
C GLY A 41 4.70 -30.62 -41.68
N VAL A 42 4.61 -29.30 -41.87
CA VAL A 42 5.62 -28.36 -41.38
C VAL A 42 5.31 -27.97 -39.94
N SER A 43 6.24 -28.29 -39.02
CA SER A 43 6.09 -28.04 -37.58
C SER A 43 6.33 -26.58 -37.18
N TYR A 44 7.12 -25.82 -37.95
CA TYR A 44 7.42 -24.43 -37.66
C TYR A 44 7.60 -23.65 -38.97
N ILE A 45 6.96 -22.48 -39.06
CA ILE A 45 7.04 -21.60 -40.23
C ILE A 45 7.72 -20.31 -39.79
N LEU A 46 8.78 -19.94 -40.50
CA LEU A 46 9.56 -18.73 -40.26
C LEU A 46 9.19 -17.68 -41.30
N LEU A 47 8.48 -16.65 -40.88
CA LEU A 47 8.13 -15.51 -41.72
C LEU A 47 9.29 -14.51 -41.74
N PRO A 48 9.95 -14.25 -42.89
CA PRO A 48 10.95 -13.20 -42.99
C PRO A 48 10.31 -11.83 -42.76
N LEU A 49 10.91 -11.04 -41.87
CA LEU A 49 10.47 -9.67 -41.58
C LEU A 49 11.36 -8.66 -42.33
N ASP A 50 10.73 -7.69 -42.98
CA ASP A 50 11.43 -6.58 -43.63
C ASP A 50 12.10 -5.69 -42.58
N PRO A 51 13.45 -5.57 -42.57
CA PRO A 51 14.17 -4.72 -41.62
C PRO A 51 13.76 -3.25 -41.67
N LYS A 52 13.23 -2.77 -42.81
CA LYS A 52 12.76 -1.38 -42.94
C LYS A 52 11.41 -1.12 -42.27
N ARG A 53 10.66 -2.18 -41.97
CA ARG A 53 9.33 -2.12 -41.33
C ARG A 53 9.35 -2.64 -39.89
N LEU A 54 10.51 -3.07 -39.41
CA LEU A 54 10.68 -3.59 -38.07
C LEU A 54 11.32 -2.51 -37.19
N ALA A 55 10.61 -2.14 -36.13
CA ALA A 55 11.17 -1.38 -35.03
C ALA A 55 11.32 -2.30 -33.81
N ALA A 56 12.51 -2.33 -33.22
CA ALA A 56 12.79 -3.08 -32.01
C ALA A 56 13.11 -2.09 -30.89
N VAL A 57 12.35 -2.15 -29.80
CA VAL A 57 12.53 -1.32 -28.61
C VAL A 57 13.01 -2.21 -27.48
N PHE A 58 14.09 -1.81 -26.82
CA PHE A 58 14.69 -2.61 -25.77
C PHE A 58 14.72 -1.86 -24.45
N TYR A 59 14.31 -2.53 -23.38
CA TYR A 59 14.38 -1.96 -22.04
C TYR A 59 15.78 -2.15 -21.45
N LYS A 60 16.48 -1.04 -21.16
CA LYS A 60 17.80 -1.04 -20.48
C LYS A 60 18.86 -1.95 -21.11
N LYS A 61 18.83 -2.08 -22.44
CA LYS A 61 19.84 -2.83 -23.18
C LYS A 61 21.16 -2.08 -23.16
N GLN A 62 22.25 -2.81 -22.93
CA GLN A 62 23.61 -2.28 -23.04
C GLN A 62 24.04 -2.25 -24.50
N ASP A 63 24.87 -1.28 -24.89
CA ASP A 63 25.32 -1.11 -26.29
C ASP A 63 26.06 -2.33 -26.86
N TYR A 64 26.70 -3.13 -25.99
CA TYR A 64 27.45 -4.32 -26.36
C TYR A 64 26.60 -5.61 -26.40
N GLU A 65 25.37 -5.59 -25.91
CA GLU A 65 24.49 -6.76 -25.93
C GLU A 65 23.60 -6.77 -27.18
N PRO A 66 23.22 -7.93 -27.72
CA PRO A 66 22.29 -7.99 -28.85
C PRO A 66 20.83 -7.80 -28.44
N LEU A 67 20.44 -8.20 -27.23
CA LEU A 67 19.07 -8.16 -26.70
C LEU A 67 19.06 -7.64 -25.26
N SER A 68 17.93 -7.09 -24.79
CA SER A 68 17.76 -6.71 -23.38
C SER A 68 17.57 -7.92 -22.48
N ILE A 69 18.11 -7.87 -21.27
CA ILE A 69 17.87 -8.84 -20.22
C ILE A 69 16.45 -8.63 -19.65
N PRO A 70 15.57 -9.66 -19.65
CA PRO A 70 14.25 -9.56 -19.06
C PRO A 70 14.30 -9.24 -17.57
N MET A 71 13.35 -8.45 -17.08
CA MET A 71 13.29 -8.07 -15.65
C MET A 71 13.18 -9.26 -14.70
N GLY A 72 12.56 -10.36 -15.13
CA GLY A 72 12.41 -11.58 -14.34
C GLY A 72 13.61 -12.52 -14.37
N PHE A 73 14.60 -12.27 -15.23
CA PHE A 73 15.76 -13.15 -15.37
C PHE A 73 16.54 -13.37 -14.06
N PRO A 74 16.81 -12.34 -13.23
CA PRO A 74 17.57 -12.51 -11.99
C PRO A 74 16.91 -13.40 -10.93
N VAL A 75 15.58 -13.59 -10.99
CA VAL A 75 14.82 -14.37 -10.00
C VAL A 75 14.45 -15.77 -10.50
N LEU A 76 14.87 -16.16 -11.70
CA LEU A 76 14.52 -17.46 -12.27
C LEU A 76 15.03 -18.61 -11.40
N ASP A 77 16.23 -18.48 -10.84
CA ASP A 77 16.82 -19.49 -9.96
C ASP A 77 16.02 -19.63 -8.65
N ASP A 78 15.58 -18.52 -8.06
CA ASP A 78 14.74 -18.52 -6.87
C ASP A 78 13.34 -19.12 -7.14
N ILE A 79 12.76 -18.82 -8.31
CA ILE A 79 11.50 -19.42 -8.75
C ILE A 79 11.67 -20.94 -8.92
N ASN A 80 12.75 -21.38 -9.56
CA ASN A 80 13.06 -22.80 -9.71
C ASN A 80 13.24 -23.48 -8.35
N TRP A 81 13.96 -22.84 -7.43
CA TRP A 81 14.13 -23.33 -6.07
C TRP A 81 12.80 -23.49 -5.34
N LYS A 82 11.92 -22.49 -5.43
CA LYS A 82 10.56 -22.56 -4.88
C LYS A 82 9.74 -23.69 -5.50
N LEU A 83 9.86 -23.92 -6.81
CA LEU A 83 9.18 -25.03 -7.48
C LEU A 83 9.67 -26.39 -6.97
N GLU A 84 10.97 -26.56 -6.76
CA GLU A 84 11.53 -27.79 -6.18
C GLU A 84 11.08 -28.01 -4.74
N MET A 85 11.05 -26.97 -3.90
CA MET A 85 10.50 -27.07 -2.55
C MET A 85 9.04 -27.53 -2.55
N LYS A 86 8.21 -27.01 -3.46
CA LYS A 86 6.82 -27.44 -3.61
C LYS A 86 6.69 -28.90 -4.05
N LYS A 87 7.58 -29.36 -4.93
CA LYS A 87 7.62 -30.78 -5.33
C LYS A 87 8.02 -31.68 -4.16
N MET A 88 9.00 -31.25 -3.35
CA MET A 88 9.38 -31.96 -2.13
C MET A 88 8.20 -32.08 -1.17
N ASP A 89 7.45 -31.01 -0.95
CA ASP A 89 6.25 -31.04 -0.09
C ASP A 89 5.20 -32.00 -0.61
N MET A 90 4.99 -32.01 -1.93
CA MET A 90 4.09 -32.96 -2.57
C MET A 90 4.54 -34.41 -2.37
N ALA A 91 5.86 -34.67 -2.38
CA ALA A 91 6.41 -36.01 -2.14
C ALA A 91 6.29 -36.43 -0.67
N VAL A 92 6.59 -35.53 0.28
CA VAL A 92 6.46 -35.79 1.72
C VAL A 92 5.00 -36.05 2.08
N THR A 93 4.07 -35.23 1.61
CA THR A 93 2.62 -35.42 1.87
C THR A 93 2.08 -36.73 1.30
N ARG A 94 2.55 -37.18 0.13
CA ARG A 94 2.22 -38.52 -0.40
C ARG A 94 2.76 -39.64 0.48
N THR A 95 3.99 -39.52 0.98
CA THR A 95 4.60 -40.53 1.86
C THR A 95 3.92 -40.60 3.22
N MET A 96 3.34 -39.49 3.70
CA MET A 96 2.58 -39.49 4.97
C MET A 96 1.34 -40.39 4.96
N GLN A 97 0.76 -40.68 3.78
CA GLN A 97 -0.33 -41.65 3.72
C GLN A 97 0.12 -43.06 4.15
N GLN A 98 1.44 -43.32 4.18
CA GLN A 98 2.04 -44.58 4.58
C GLN A 98 2.60 -44.48 6.01
N ALA A 99 1.73 -44.64 7.01
CA ALA A 99 2.19 -44.80 8.40
C ALA A 99 2.93 -46.14 8.55
N VAL A 100 4.17 -46.11 9.05
CA VAL A 100 4.94 -47.34 9.32
C VAL A 100 4.63 -47.81 10.74
N LEU A 101 4.09 -49.02 10.85
CA LEU A 101 3.91 -49.67 12.13
C LEU A 101 5.24 -50.32 12.56
N LEU A 102 5.86 -49.78 13.61
CA LEU A 102 7.04 -50.39 14.22
C LEU A 102 6.58 -51.38 15.30
N VAL A 103 6.88 -52.66 15.08
CA VAL A 103 6.64 -53.71 16.08
C VAL A 103 7.97 -54.16 16.65
N THR A 104 8.18 -53.91 17.94
CA THR A 104 9.33 -54.42 18.69
C THR A 104 8.88 -55.67 19.46
N MET A 105 9.55 -56.80 19.25
CA MET A 105 9.22 -58.07 19.90
C MET A 105 10.43 -58.69 20.61
N GLY A 106 10.20 -59.25 21.79
CA GLY A 106 11.19 -59.98 22.56
C GLY A 106 11.74 -59.21 23.77
N THR A 107 12.44 -59.94 24.63
CA THR A 107 13.12 -59.44 25.83
C THR A 107 14.63 -59.61 25.69
N ASP A 108 15.42 -59.05 26.62
CA ASP A 108 16.88 -59.21 26.66
C ASP A 108 17.28 -60.69 26.46
N PRO A 109 18.43 -60.98 25.81
CA PRO A 109 18.88 -62.36 25.54
C PRO A 109 18.86 -63.27 26.78
N ASP A 110 19.14 -62.70 27.95
CA ASP A 110 19.19 -63.39 29.25
C ASP A 110 17.80 -63.70 29.85
N LYS A 111 16.70 -63.17 29.28
CA LYS A 111 15.32 -63.27 29.79
C LYS A 111 14.36 -63.97 28.80
N GLY A 112 14.86 -64.87 27.96
CA GLY A 112 14.03 -65.74 27.11
C GLY A 112 14.07 -65.45 25.61
N GLY A 113 14.80 -64.41 25.17
CA GLY A 113 15.09 -64.14 23.76
C GLY A 113 13.85 -63.91 22.88
N VAL A 114 14.00 -64.13 21.57
CA VAL A 114 12.94 -63.94 20.58
C VAL A 114 12.41 -65.29 20.09
N ASN A 115 11.10 -65.51 20.18
CA ASN A 115 10.47 -66.73 19.69
C ASN A 115 10.23 -66.66 18.16
N GLN A 116 10.94 -67.48 17.38
CA GLN A 116 10.83 -67.51 15.91
C GLN A 116 9.43 -67.83 15.38
N LYS A 117 8.64 -68.65 16.10
CA LYS A 117 7.26 -68.95 15.70
C LYS A 117 6.34 -67.73 15.80
N ASN A 118 6.58 -66.88 16.79
CA ASN A 118 5.81 -65.64 16.96
C ASN A 118 6.17 -64.61 15.88
N LEU A 119 7.45 -64.57 15.45
CA LEU A 119 7.86 -63.74 14.31
C LEU A 119 7.18 -64.18 13.00
N GLN A 120 7.12 -65.48 12.72
CA GLN A 120 6.46 -66.01 11.53
C GLN A 120 4.94 -65.76 11.54
N ALA A 121 4.28 -65.95 12.69
CA ALA A 121 2.86 -65.65 12.83
C ALA A 121 2.57 -64.15 12.60
N MET A 122 3.44 -63.27 13.09
CA MET A 122 3.33 -61.83 12.90
C MET A 122 3.59 -61.42 11.45
N GLN A 123 4.57 -62.02 10.76
CA GLN A 123 4.81 -61.80 9.33
C GLN A 123 3.58 -62.18 8.50
N ALA A 124 2.99 -63.35 8.74
CA ALA A 124 1.77 -63.80 8.06
C ALA A 124 0.53 -62.92 8.35
N LEU A 125 0.46 -62.32 9.54
CA LEU A 125 -0.59 -61.36 9.91
C LEU A 125 -0.46 -60.04 9.14
N PHE A 126 0.77 -59.57 8.86
CA PHE A 126 1.01 -58.34 8.09
C PHE A 126 0.97 -58.53 6.57
N GLU A 127 1.27 -59.73 6.06
CA GLU A 127 1.08 -60.07 4.65
C GLU A 127 -0.41 -60.06 4.25
N ASN A 128 -1.29 -60.41 5.20
CA ASN A 128 -2.74 -60.24 5.02
C ASN A 128 -3.12 -58.76 5.23
N GLN A 129 -3.38 -58.04 4.14
CA GLN A 129 -3.69 -56.60 4.10
C GLN A 129 -4.95 -56.14 4.88
N SER A 130 -5.58 -57.00 5.68
CA SER A 130 -6.73 -56.66 6.53
C SER A 130 -6.26 -56.09 7.87
N VAL A 131 -5.75 -54.86 7.86
CA VAL A 131 -5.12 -54.16 9.01
C VAL A 131 -6.16 -53.69 10.06
N GLY A 132 -7.33 -54.30 10.14
CA GLY A 132 -8.45 -53.74 10.89
C GLY A 132 -8.37 -53.91 12.41
N ARG A 133 -8.06 -55.11 12.93
CA ARG A 133 -8.38 -55.47 14.33
C ARG A 133 -7.56 -56.65 14.90
N VAL A 134 -6.24 -56.65 14.75
CA VAL A 134 -5.41 -57.68 15.41
C VAL A 134 -4.98 -57.18 16.78
N LEU A 135 -5.55 -57.77 17.84
CA LEU A 135 -5.12 -57.54 19.22
C LEU A 135 -3.95 -58.48 19.53
N ILE A 136 -2.76 -57.92 19.71
CA ILE A 136 -1.57 -58.67 20.13
C ILE A 136 -1.47 -58.55 21.65
N ALA A 137 -1.81 -59.62 22.36
CA ALA A 137 -1.80 -59.68 23.82
C ALA A 137 -0.53 -60.36 24.32
N ASP A 138 0.64 -59.77 24.05
CA ASP A 138 1.94 -60.22 24.56
C ASP A 138 2.68 -59.06 25.24
N TYR A 139 3.13 -59.28 26.47
CA TYR A 139 3.85 -58.29 27.26
C TYR A 139 5.27 -58.00 26.71
N THR A 140 5.80 -58.87 25.84
CA THR A 140 7.08 -58.67 25.16
C THR A 140 6.96 -57.92 23.84
N THR A 141 5.74 -57.62 23.38
CA THR A 141 5.48 -56.97 22.09
C THR A 141 5.02 -55.53 22.29
N LYS A 142 5.73 -54.57 21.69
CA LYS A 142 5.37 -53.15 21.65
C LYS A 142 5.14 -52.74 20.21
N ALA A 143 3.91 -52.36 19.87
CA ALA A 143 3.56 -51.81 18.57
C ALA A 143 3.35 -50.29 18.70
N GLN A 144 4.09 -49.52 17.91
CA GLN A 144 3.99 -48.06 17.87
C GLN A 144 3.85 -47.62 16.41
N PHE A 145 2.87 -46.77 16.12
CA PHE A 145 2.83 -46.07 14.84
C PHE A 145 3.91 -45.00 14.86
N VAL A 146 4.94 -45.16 14.02
CA VAL A 146 5.97 -44.15 13.87
C VAL A 146 5.46 -43.16 12.82
N ILE A 147 4.84 -42.09 13.29
CA ILE A 147 4.48 -40.95 12.45
C ILE A 147 5.70 -40.03 12.40
N PRO A 148 6.31 -39.80 11.22
CA PRO A 148 7.42 -38.87 11.11
C PRO A 148 6.97 -37.45 11.46
N ASP A 149 7.76 -36.74 12.27
CA ASP A 149 7.49 -35.35 12.67
C ASP A 149 7.76 -34.41 11.48
N ILE A 150 6.73 -34.12 10.71
CA ILE A 150 6.77 -33.26 9.51
C ILE A 150 6.43 -31.80 9.76
N GLY A 151 5.94 -31.46 10.96
CA GLY A 151 5.46 -30.09 11.24
C GLY A 151 6.55 -29.05 11.00
N ASN A 152 7.79 -29.44 11.31
CA ASN A 152 8.98 -28.62 11.10
C ASN A 152 9.48 -28.61 9.64
N LEU A 153 9.11 -29.59 8.81
CA LEU A 153 9.58 -29.74 7.41
C LEU A 153 8.67 -29.04 6.39
N ILE A 154 7.36 -28.98 6.65
CA ILE A 154 6.37 -28.39 5.72
C ILE A 154 5.98 -26.95 6.14
N GLY A 155 6.64 -26.40 7.15
CA GLY A 155 6.35 -25.07 7.67
C GLY A 155 6.48 -23.97 6.62
N PRO A 156 5.65 -22.90 6.70
CA PRO A 156 5.72 -21.76 5.78
C PRO A 156 7.04 -20.99 5.89
N GLN A 157 7.76 -21.09 7.02
CA GLN A 157 9.01 -20.36 7.26
C GLN A 157 10.09 -20.68 6.21
N LYS A 158 10.11 -21.90 5.65
CA LYS A 158 11.12 -22.25 4.64
C LYS A 158 10.97 -21.48 3.34
N TYR A 159 9.76 -21.04 3.02
CA TYR A 159 9.49 -20.24 1.81
C TYR A 159 9.78 -18.76 2.04
N GLU A 160 9.94 -18.32 3.29
CA GLU A 160 10.02 -16.90 3.63
C GLU A 160 11.25 -16.20 3.03
N VAL A 161 12.39 -16.90 2.98
CA VAL A 161 13.62 -16.35 2.39
C VAL A 161 13.47 -16.27 0.86
N VAL A 162 13.07 -17.38 0.23
CA VAL A 162 12.91 -17.45 -1.23
C VAL A 162 11.85 -16.46 -1.73
N ASP A 163 10.73 -16.33 -1.01
CA ASP A 163 9.66 -15.42 -1.39
C ASP A 163 10.09 -13.96 -1.28
N ARG A 164 10.90 -13.65 -0.27
CA ARG A 164 11.50 -12.33 -0.10
C ARG A 164 12.50 -12.03 -1.22
N ASP A 165 13.36 -12.98 -1.57
CA ASP A 165 14.34 -12.82 -2.64
C ASP A 165 13.66 -12.61 -4.00
N ILE A 166 12.61 -13.39 -4.29
CA ILE A 166 11.76 -13.18 -5.48
C ILE A 166 11.12 -11.80 -5.46
N GLN A 167 10.54 -11.37 -4.32
CA GLN A 167 9.91 -10.06 -4.21
C GLN A 167 10.90 -8.91 -4.41
N ILE A 168 12.08 -9.00 -3.79
CA ILE A 168 13.13 -7.99 -3.91
C ILE A 168 13.68 -7.97 -5.35
N GLY A 169 13.98 -9.13 -5.93
CA GLY A 169 14.53 -9.24 -7.28
C GLY A 169 13.56 -8.77 -8.36
N LEU A 170 12.26 -9.04 -8.21
CA LEU A 170 11.22 -8.48 -9.08
C LEU A 170 10.93 -7.00 -8.80
N ASN A 171 11.58 -6.41 -7.80
CA ASN A 171 11.30 -5.06 -7.31
C ASN A 171 9.78 -4.87 -7.08
N ASN A 172 9.15 -5.84 -6.42
CA ASN A 172 7.71 -5.84 -6.23
C ASN A 172 7.31 -4.66 -5.33
N VAL A 173 6.85 -3.58 -5.97
CA VAL A 173 6.47 -2.34 -5.32
C VAL A 173 5.10 -2.43 -4.65
N LEU A 174 4.25 -3.36 -5.09
CA LEU A 174 2.81 -3.33 -4.78
C LEU A 174 2.36 -4.39 -3.77
N ILE A 175 3.18 -5.40 -3.48
CA ILE A 175 2.77 -6.52 -2.61
C ILE A 175 3.74 -6.60 -1.43
N GLY A 176 3.27 -6.17 -0.26
CA GLY A 176 4.01 -6.28 1.01
C GLY A 176 3.29 -5.58 2.18
N SER A 177 3.35 -6.20 3.36
CA SER A 177 2.80 -5.67 4.62
C SER A 177 3.77 -4.67 5.26
N GLU A 178 4.09 -3.57 4.55
CA GLU A 178 4.96 -2.51 5.07
C GLU A 178 4.16 -1.27 5.47
N LYS A 179 4.74 -0.46 6.37
CA LYS A 179 4.16 0.82 6.81
C LYS A 179 3.96 1.76 5.61
N PHE A 180 2.82 2.46 5.54
CA PHE A 180 2.39 3.32 4.43
C PHE A 180 3.45 4.29 3.87
N ALA A 181 4.33 4.84 4.72
CA ALA A 181 5.40 5.75 4.28
C ALA A 181 6.48 5.06 3.40
N ASN A 182 6.74 3.77 3.60
CA ASN A 182 7.67 3.02 2.76
C ASN A 182 7.02 2.63 1.43
N GLN A 183 5.69 2.46 1.41
CA GLN A 183 4.94 2.15 0.20
C GLN A 183 4.92 3.34 -0.78
N SER A 184 4.79 4.58 -0.29
CA SER A 184 4.79 5.76 -1.16
C SER A 184 6.13 5.94 -1.91
N ILE A 185 7.26 5.72 -1.24
CA ILE A 185 8.59 5.75 -1.87
C ILE A 185 8.70 4.67 -2.95
N LYS A 186 8.24 3.45 -2.69
CA LYS A 186 8.26 2.37 -3.69
C LYS A 186 7.40 2.72 -4.91
N ILE A 187 6.20 3.28 -4.71
CA ILE A 187 5.32 3.73 -5.79
C ILE A 187 6.02 4.80 -6.63
N GLN A 188 6.72 5.76 -6.02
CA GLN A 188 7.49 6.77 -6.75
C GLN A 188 8.57 6.13 -7.63
N VAL A 189 9.36 5.18 -7.10
CA VAL A 189 10.37 4.47 -7.89
C VAL A 189 9.74 3.72 -9.07
N PHE A 190 8.57 3.13 -8.88
CA PHE A 190 7.84 2.46 -9.96
C PHE A 190 7.35 3.44 -11.03
N VAL A 191 6.81 4.60 -10.63
CA VAL A 191 6.35 5.64 -11.56
C VAL A 191 7.51 6.19 -12.38
N GLU A 192 8.67 6.41 -11.77
CA GLU A 192 9.87 6.86 -12.52
C GLU A 192 10.35 5.79 -13.52
N ARG A 193 10.28 4.50 -13.18
CA ARG A 193 10.54 3.41 -14.14
C ARG A 193 9.53 3.40 -15.29
N LEU A 194 8.25 3.65 -14.99
CA LEU A 194 7.20 3.77 -16.02
C LEU A 194 7.42 4.98 -16.92
N LYS A 195 7.81 6.13 -16.37
CA LYS A 195 8.18 7.32 -17.14
C LYS A 195 9.35 7.02 -18.08
N GLN A 196 10.39 6.37 -17.59
CA GLN A 196 11.51 5.94 -18.43
C GLN A 196 11.05 5.01 -19.58
N ALA A 197 10.20 4.03 -19.29
CA ALA A 197 9.67 3.13 -20.33
C ALA A 197 8.82 3.87 -21.37
N ARG A 198 8.01 4.84 -20.91
CA ARG A 198 7.21 5.74 -21.76
C ARG A 198 8.10 6.58 -22.67
N GLU A 199 9.16 7.18 -22.14
CA GLU A 199 10.12 7.98 -22.93
C GLU A 199 10.83 7.15 -24.00
N VAL A 200 11.30 5.94 -23.64
CA VAL A 200 11.90 5.00 -24.58
C VAL A 200 10.91 4.64 -25.69
N PHE A 201 9.65 4.36 -25.35
CA PHE A 201 8.60 4.09 -26.33
C PHE A 201 8.33 5.28 -27.27
N LEU A 202 8.29 6.51 -26.75
CA LEU A 202 8.11 7.70 -27.58
C LEU A 202 9.29 7.90 -28.54
N ASN A 203 10.51 7.84 -28.01
CA ASN A 203 11.72 8.21 -28.75
C ASN A 203 12.17 7.14 -29.74
N GLU A 204 12.09 5.86 -29.36
CA GLU A 204 12.59 4.75 -30.20
C GLU A 204 11.53 4.21 -31.18
N PHE A 205 10.24 4.36 -30.86
CA PHE A 205 9.16 3.81 -31.69
C PHE A 205 8.21 4.86 -32.24
N LEU A 206 7.49 5.58 -31.38
CA LEU A 206 6.34 6.37 -31.82
C LEU A 206 6.76 7.58 -32.66
N ILE A 207 7.76 8.35 -32.24
CA ILE A 207 8.25 9.54 -32.97
C ILE A 207 8.85 9.15 -34.33
N PRO A 208 9.73 8.13 -34.44
CA PRO A 208 10.23 7.67 -35.72
C PRO A 208 9.12 7.23 -36.69
N GLU A 209 8.12 6.48 -36.21
CA GLU A 209 7.00 6.02 -37.06
C GLU A 209 6.09 7.16 -37.48
N ILE A 210 5.76 8.10 -36.57
CA ILE A 210 5.03 9.32 -36.94
C ILE A 210 5.79 10.09 -38.01
N ARG A 211 7.11 10.26 -37.87
CA ARG A 211 7.93 10.97 -38.86
C ARG A 211 7.92 10.25 -40.21
N ARG A 212 7.97 8.92 -40.21
CA ARG A 212 7.88 8.11 -41.42
C ARG A 212 6.53 8.29 -42.10
N MET A 213 5.43 8.11 -41.37
CA MET A 213 4.07 8.30 -41.90
C MET A 213 3.83 9.73 -42.39
N SER A 214 4.25 10.75 -41.63
CA SER A 214 4.12 12.15 -42.05
C SER A 214 4.88 12.44 -43.34
N LYS A 215 6.07 11.85 -43.51
CA LYS A 215 6.86 11.97 -44.75
C LYS A 215 6.16 11.29 -45.93
N ASP A 216 5.64 10.09 -45.74
CA ASP A 216 4.94 9.33 -46.79
C ASP A 216 3.62 10.00 -47.21
N LEU A 217 2.94 10.68 -46.27
CA LEU A 217 1.73 11.48 -46.51
C LEU A 217 2.02 12.90 -47.05
N GLY A 218 3.28 13.32 -47.10
CA GLY A 218 3.69 14.63 -47.64
C GLY A 218 3.55 15.82 -46.68
N PHE A 219 3.39 15.59 -45.38
CA PHE A 219 3.36 16.65 -44.38
C PHE A 219 4.77 17.20 -44.09
N LYS A 220 4.93 18.53 -44.09
CA LYS A 220 6.20 19.20 -43.73
C LYS A 220 6.47 19.20 -42.23
N ASN A 221 5.41 19.24 -41.43
CA ASN A 221 5.46 19.21 -39.97
C ASN A 221 4.84 17.90 -39.47
N PHE A 222 5.36 17.36 -38.38
CA PHE A 222 4.86 16.15 -37.75
C PHE A 222 4.42 16.44 -36.32
N PRO A 223 3.34 15.80 -35.82
CA PRO A 223 2.91 15.95 -34.45
C PRO A 223 3.93 15.32 -33.48
N THR A 224 4.08 15.93 -32.30
CA THR A 224 4.94 15.40 -31.23
C THR A 224 4.07 14.76 -30.15
N PRO A 225 4.06 13.42 -30.03
CA PRO A 225 3.32 12.73 -28.98
C PRO A 225 3.95 12.98 -27.61
N SER A 226 3.12 13.15 -26.60
CA SER A 226 3.55 13.28 -25.20
C SER A 226 2.63 12.45 -24.30
N PHE A 227 3.20 11.86 -23.25
CA PHE A 227 2.40 11.26 -22.20
C PHE A 227 1.99 12.33 -21.18
N GLU A 228 0.81 12.14 -20.59
CA GLU A 228 0.37 12.96 -19.46
C GLU A 228 1.22 12.66 -18.22
N GLU A 229 1.69 13.72 -17.55
CA GLU A 229 2.45 13.62 -16.32
C GLU A 229 1.51 13.28 -15.15
N MET A 230 1.56 12.04 -14.69
CA MET A 230 0.90 11.62 -13.46
C MET A 230 1.80 11.96 -12.27
N ASN A 231 1.41 12.98 -11.49
CA ASN A 231 2.07 13.31 -10.22
C ASN A 231 1.26 12.73 -9.06
N LEU A 232 1.73 11.59 -8.52
CA LEU A 232 1.17 10.92 -7.34
C LEU A 232 1.59 11.57 -6.00
N LYS A 233 2.01 12.84 -6.02
CA LYS A 233 2.51 13.52 -4.83
C LYS A 233 1.32 14.07 -4.04
N ASP A 234 1.25 13.71 -2.76
CA ASP A 234 0.34 14.22 -1.71
C ASP A 234 -0.87 15.03 -2.20
N ASP A 235 -1.99 14.33 -2.45
CA ASP A 235 -3.29 14.94 -2.74
C ASP A 235 -3.62 16.06 -1.74
N VAL A 236 -3.16 15.96 -0.49
CA VAL A 236 -3.37 16.97 0.55
C VAL A 236 -2.60 18.27 0.28
N GLN A 237 -1.35 18.21 -0.18
CA GLN A 237 -0.56 19.41 -0.48
C GLN A 237 -1.04 20.06 -1.77
N TYR A 238 -1.35 19.25 -2.79
CA TYR A 238 -1.92 19.76 -4.04
C TYR A 238 -3.32 20.31 -3.84
N SER A 239 -4.18 19.67 -3.04
CA SER A 239 -5.49 20.22 -2.67
C SER A 239 -5.36 21.58 -1.98
N ARG A 240 -4.36 21.80 -1.13
CA ARG A 240 -4.11 23.15 -0.55
C ARG A 240 -3.68 24.16 -1.61
N ILE A 241 -2.81 23.77 -2.54
CA ILE A 241 -2.36 24.63 -3.64
C ILE A 241 -3.54 24.95 -4.57
N PHE A 242 -4.35 23.95 -4.96
CA PHE A 242 -5.54 24.14 -5.79
C PHE A 242 -6.58 25.01 -5.09
N ASN A 243 -6.87 24.76 -3.81
CA ASN A 243 -7.73 25.64 -3.01
C ASN A 243 -7.21 27.08 -3.01
N ARG A 244 -5.89 27.27 -2.88
CA ARG A 244 -5.28 28.60 -2.94
C ARG A 244 -5.40 29.25 -4.33
N LEU A 245 -5.29 28.48 -5.40
CA LEU A 245 -5.46 28.97 -6.77
C LEU A 245 -6.93 29.35 -7.05
N ILE A 246 -7.90 28.63 -6.49
CA ILE A 246 -9.33 28.98 -6.54
C ILE A 246 -9.58 30.27 -5.75
N GLU A 247 -9.04 30.39 -4.53
CA GLU A 247 -9.16 31.60 -3.70
C GLU A 247 -8.60 32.85 -4.38
N LEU A 248 -7.47 32.72 -5.08
CA LEU A 248 -6.85 33.80 -5.86
C LEU A 248 -7.58 34.09 -7.18
N GLY A 249 -8.57 33.27 -7.56
CA GLY A 249 -9.32 33.39 -8.81
C GLY A 249 -8.54 33.01 -10.06
N VAL A 250 -7.44 32.28 -9.91
CA VAL A 250 -6.64 31.77 -11.03
C VAL A 250 -7.34 30.59 -11.70
N LEU A 251 -7.95 29.72 -10.88
CA LEU A 251 -8.81 28.62 -11.34
C LEU A 251 -10.27 28.94 -11.01
N THR A 252 -11.17 28.54 -11.90
CA THR A 252 -12.60 28.51 -11.60
C THR A 252 -12.91 27.37 -10.63
N PRO A 253 -14.03 27.42 -9.88
CA PRO A 253 -14.41 26.35 -8.94
C PRO A 253 -14.51 24.97 -9.61
N GLU A 254 -14.99 24.91 -10.86
CA GLU A 254 -15.13 23.66 -11.61
C GLU A 254 -13.76 23.09 -12.00
N GLU A 255 -12.85 23.91 -12.53
CA GLU A 255 -11.46 23.51 -12.81
C GLU A 255 -10.72 23.11 -11.53
N GLY A 256 -10.97 23.80 -10.43
CA GLY A 256 -10.38 23.51 -9.13
C GLY A 256 -10.80 22.17 -8.59
N LEU A 257 -12.10 21.83 -8.67
CA LEU A 257 -12.61 20.51 -8.30
C LEU A 257 -12.05 19.42 -9.23
N GLN A 258 -12.04 19.67 -10.54
CA GLN A 258 -11.46 18.73 -11.49
C GLN A 258 -9.97 18.52 -11.22
N ALA A 259 -9.22 19.58 -10.86
CA ALA A 259 -7.81 19.48 -10.50
C ALA A 259 -7.59 18.71 -9.20
N ILE A 260 -8.50 18.83 -8.21
CA ILE A 260 -8.45 18.05 -6.97
C ILE A 260 -8.74 16.58 -7.24
N ASP A 261 -9.74 16.26 -8.05
CA ASP A 261 -10.17 14.88 -8.31
C ASP A 261 -9.24 14.14 -9.28
N SER A 262 -8.73 14.83 -10.31
CA SER A 262 -7.91 14.23 -11.37
C SER A 262 -6.41 14.51 -11.21
N GLY A 263 -6.02 15.42 -10.31
CA GLY A 263 -4.63 15.89 -10.18
C GLY A 263 -4.14 16.73 -11.37
N ARG A 264 -5.00 17.03 -12.35
CA ARG A 264 -4.67 17.68 -13.62
C ARG A 264 -5.07 19.15 -13.62
N LEU A 265 -4.15 20.03 -14.00
CA LEU A 265 -4.47 21.43 -14.28
C LEU A 265 -5.08 21.61 -15.68
N PRO A 266 -6.02 22.55 -15.87
CA PRO A 266 -6.63 22.80 -17.17
C PRO A 266 -5.59 23.30 -18.17
N THR A 267 -5.76 22.94 -19.44
CA THR A 267 -4.98 23.54 -20.52
C THR A 267 -5.41 25.01 -20.72
N VAL A 268 -4.56 25.80 -21.39
CA VAL A 268 -4.84 27.23 -21.63
C VAL A 268 -6.17 27.44 -22.35
N GLN A 269 -6.51 26.58 -23.31
CA GLN A 269 -7.76 26.66 -24.07
C GLN A 269 -8.97 26.31 -23.19
N GLU A 270 -8.92 25.18 -22.49
CA GLU A 270 -9.96 24.76 -21.54
C GLU A 270 -10.21 25.81 -20.46
N SER A 271 -9.15 26.50 -20.04
CA SER A 271 -9.25 27.51 -19.00
C SER A 271 -9.91 28.79 -19.46
N VAL A 272 -9.62 29.25 -20.68
CA VAL A 272 -10.31 30.40 -21.26
C VAL A 272 -11.81 30.14 -21.39
N ASP A 273 -12.19 28.95 -21.86
CA ASP A 273 -13.59 28.58 -22.01
C ASP A 273 -14.32 28.49 -20.66
N SER A 274 -13.65 27.91 -19.65
CA SER A 274 -14.17 27.81 -18.28
C SER A 274 -14.32 29.19 -17.64
N GLN A 275 -13.35 30.09 -17.83
CA GLN A 275 -13.41 31.48 -17.35
C GLN A 275 -14.57 32.26 -17.98
N LEU A 276 -14.82 32.10 -19.28
CA LEU A 276 -15.93 32.76 -19.98
C LEU A 276 -17.29 32.27 -19.45
N LYS A 277 -17.45 30.96 -19.25
CA LYS A 277 -18.66 30.37 -18.63
C LYS A 277 -18.83 30.85 -17.19
N PHE A 278 -17.76 30.85 -16.41
CA PHE A 278 -17.77 31.28 -15.02
C PHE A 278 -18.19 32.74 -14.86
N LYS A 279 -17.76 33.62 -15.77
CA LYS A 279 -18.22 35.01 -15.81
C LYS A 279 -19.73 35.11 -16.01
N GLN A 280 -20.29 34.36 -16.96
CA GLN A 280 -21.74 34.34 -17.21
C GLN A 280 -22.52 33.85 -15.97
N LEU A 281 -22.02 32.82 -15.29
CA LEU A 281 -22.64 32.29 -14.06
C LEU A 281 -22.57 33.31 -12.91
N LYS A 282 -21.45 34.02 -12.77
CA LYS A 282 -21.32 35.13 -11.82
C LYS A 282 -22.27 36.29 -12.11
N ASP A 283 -22.43 36.65 -13.37
CA ASP A 283 -23.37 37.69 -13.79
C ASP A 283 -24.83 37.29 -13.49
N GLN A 284 -25.15 35.99 -13.50
CA GLN A 284 -26.43 35.42 -13.08
C GLN A 284 -26.59 35.30 -11.55
N GLY A 285 -25.59 35.71 -10.77
CA GLY A 285 -25.60 35.68 -9.31
C GLY A 285 -25.15 34.37 -8.67
N LEU A 286 -24.72 33.38 -9.46
CA LEU A 286 -24.14 32.13 -8.97
C LEU A 286 -22.66 32.36 -8.58
N TYR A 287 -22.13 31.57 -7.64
CA TYR A 287 -20.74 31.70 -7.15
C TYR A 287 -20.39 33.07 -6.52
N GLN A 288 -21.39 33.82 -6.05
CA GLN A 288 -21.17 35.03 -5.25
C GLN A 288 -20.64 34.66 -3.86
N PRO A 289 -19.68 35.43 -3.31
CA PRO A 289 -19.12 35.14 -2.00
C PRO A 289 -20.20 35.30 -0.91
N ILE A 290 -20.34 34.26 -0.08
CA ILE A 290 -21.30 34.22 1.05
C ILE A 290 -20.98 35.31 2.08
N ILE A 291 -19.71 35.72 2.17
CA ILE A 291 -19.23 36.80 3.04
C ILE A 291 -18.81 37.98 2.15
N GLY A 292 -19.49 39.12 2.29
CA GLY A 292 -19.14 40.36 1.59
C GLY A 292 -20.15 40.86 0.56
N GLY A 293 -21.29 40.19 0.41
CA GLY A 293 -22.46 40.74 -0.27
C GLY A 293 -22.57 40.36 -1.74
N GLY A 294 -23.68 39.69 -2.06
CA GLY A 294 -24.15 39.56 -3.44
C GLY A 294 -24.43 40.92 -4.06
N ALA A 295 -24.33 40.99 -5.39
CA ALA A 295 -24.63 42.18 -6.18
C ALA A 295 -26.07 42.64 -5.89
N GLY A 296 -26.23 43.58 -4.94
CA GLY A 296 -27.53 44.02 -4.46
C GLY A 296 -27.54 44.82 -3.15
N GLN A 297 -26.41 45.00 -2.45
CA GLN A 297 -26.35 45.95 -1.33
C GLN A 297 -25.60 47.22 -1.70
N ALA A 298 -26.38 48.31 -1.66
CA ALA A 298 -25.95 49.69 -1.82
C ALA A 298 -24.66 50.00 -1.04
N GLY A 299 -23.70 50.63 -1.72
CA GLY A 299 -22.57 51.26 -1.06
C GLY A 299 -23.03 52.22 0.04
N ARG A 300 -22.23 52.32 1.10
CA ARG A 300 -22.38 53.30 2.19
C ARG A 300 -22.70 54.69 1.62
N PRO A 301 -23.67 55.44 2.19
CA PRO A 301 -23.79 56.85 1.86
C PRO A 301 -22.48 57.56 2.20
N SER A 302 -22.01 58.40 1.28
CA SER A 302 -20.79 59.20 1.43
C SER A 302 -20.88 60.10 2.65
N GLY A 303 -20.04 59.89 3.67
CA GLY A 303 -19.88 60.86 4.78
C GLY A 303 -19.59 60.36 6.20
N SER A 304 -19.10 59.13 6.45
CA SER A 304 -18.69 58.72 7.81
C SER A 304 -17.26 58.17 7.87
N THR A 305 -16.29 59.08 7.98
CA THR A 305 -14.92 58.79 8.39
C THR A 305 -14.78 59.04 9.89
N GLY A 306 -14.43 58.02 10.68
CA GLY A 306 -13.95 58.22 12.05
C GLY A 306 -14.63 57.44 13.18
N ILE A 307 -15.09 56.19 12.97
CA ILE A 307 -15.47 55.30 14.07
C ILE A 307 -14.49 54.11 14.08
N PRO A 308 -13.68 53.89 15.13
CA PRO A 308 -12.81 52.73 15.20
C PRO A 308 -13.66 51.45 15.22
N GLN A 309 -13.26 50.47 14.41
CA GLN A 309 -13.86 49.13 14.40
C GLN A 309 -13.79 48.54 15.81
N SER A 310 -14.94 48.25 16.42
CA SER A 310 -14.97 47.28 17.51
C SER A 310 -14.62 45.92 16.91
N THR A 311 -13.54 45.31 17.41
CA THR A 311 -13.18 43.93 17.09
C THR A 311 -14.37 43.03 17.46
N LYS A 312 -15.15 42.62 16.46
CA LYS A 312 -16.19 41.61 16.63
C LYS A 312 -15.49 40.29 16.97
N ASN A 313 -15.63 39.87 18.22
CA ASN A 313 -15.38 38.50 18.63
C ASN A 313 -16.23 37.59 17.74
N ILE A 314 -15.56 36.75 16.95
CA ILE A 314 -16.18 35.73 16.12
C ILE A 314 -16.44 34.54 17.05
N ALA A 315 -17.70 34.34 17.44
CA ALA A 315 -18.13 33.05 17.98
C ALA A 315 -18.58 32.16 16.81
N PRO A 316 -18.07 30.92 16.68
CA PRO A 316 -18.58 29.99 15.70
C PRO A 316 -19.98 29.51 16.09
N ILE A 317 -20.90 29.56 15.12
CA ILE A 317 -22.25 29.03 15.23
C ILE A 317 -22.16 27.50 15.06
N GLY A 318 -22.65 26.74 16.05
CA GLY A 318 -22.93 25.30 15.85
C GLY A 318 -22.41 24.30 16.89
N ALA A 319 -22.00 24.70 18.10
CA ALA A 319 -21.73 23.76 19.19
C ALA A 319 -22.63 24.09 20.39
N SER A 320 -23.26 23.06 20.95
CA SER A 320 -23.91 23.10 22.26
C SER A 320 -23.02 23.86 23.25
N SER A 321 -23.53 24.98 23.72
CA SER A 321 -22.85 26.04 24.43
C SER A 321 -22.47 25.66 25.86
N ASN A 322 -21.41 24.87 26.05
CA ASN A 322 -20.94 24.53 27.41
C ASN A 322 -19.48 24.87 27.70
N PHE A 323 -18.63 25.17 26.70
CA PHE A 323 -17.19 25.36 26.91
C PHE A 323 -16.69 26.68 26.31
N SER A 324 -15.83 27.40 27.04
CA SER A 324 -15.19 28.63 26.57
C SER A 324 -13.89 28.36 25.82
N VAL A 325 -13.83 28.76 24.55
CA VAL A 325 -12.64 28.64 23.70
C VAL A 325 -11.44 29.42 24.28
N THR A 326 -11.69 30.55 24.95
CA THR A 326 -10.61 31.32 25.60
C THR A 326 -10.05 30.58 26.82
N LYS A 327 -10.92 30.01 27.66
CA LYS A 327 -10.50 29.18 28.81
C LYS A 327 -9.76 27.92 28.38
N ILE A 328 -10.18 27.27 27.28
CA ILE A 328 -9.46 26.11 26.71
C ILE A 328 -8.02 26.50 26.35
N LYS A 329 -7.85 27.62 25.65
CA LYS A 329 -6.51 28.10 25.26
C LYS A 329 -5.63 28.39 26.48
N GLU A 330 -6.18 29.04 27.50
CA GLU A 330 -5.47 29.34 28.75
C GLU A 330 -5.08 28.06 29.51
N ASN A 331 -5.99 27.08 29.62
CA ASN A 331 -5.74 25.80 30.28
C ASN A 331 -4.70 24.93 29.52
N ILE A 332 -4.66 24.99 28.19
CA ILE A 332 -3.64 24.30 27.38
C ILE A 332 -2.25 24.91 27.63
N LEU A 333 -2.15 26.24 27.72
CA LEU A 333 -0.87 26.88 28.03
C LEU A 333 -0.42 26.56 29.47
N ALA A 334 -1.35 26.62 30.43
CA ALA A 334 -1.05 26.29 31.83
C ALA A 334 -0.65 24.83 32.05
N SER A 335 -1.21 23.89 31.27
CA SER A 335 -0.84 22.46 31.35
C SER A 335 0.54 22.18 30.76
N GLN A 336 0.93 22.87 29.68
CA GLN A 336 2.30 22.79 29.14
C GLN A 336 3.34 23.33 30.13
N ASP A 337 3.05 24.45 30.78
CA ASP A 337 3.90 25.02 31.82
C ASP A 337 4.02 24.06 33.03
N LEU A 338 2.91 23.45 33.43
CA LEU A 338 2.88 22.45 34.50
C LEU A 338 3.76 21.23 34.17
N GLU A 339 3.70 20.73 32.95
CA GLU A 339 4.46 19.55 32.52
C GLU A 339 5.99 19.80 32.61
N GLU A 340 6.45 21.00 32.21
CA GLU A 340 7.84 21.40 32.36
C GLU A 340 8.25 21.56 33.84
N GLU A 341 7.36 22.10 34.69
CA GLU A 341 7.59 22.21 36.13
C GLU A 341 7.68 20.82 36.80
N VAL A 342 6.78 19.88 36.45
CA VAL A 342 6.81 18.49 36.93
C VAL A 342 8.10 17.80 36.49
N LYS A 343 8.49 17.93 35.21
CA LYS A 343 9.78 17.40 34.72
C LYS A 343 10.96 17.99 35.49
N SER A 344 10.91 19.27 35.85
CA SER A 344 11.95 19.91 36.66
C SER A 344 12.01 19.37 38.09
N ALA A 345 10.85 19.12 38.72
CA ALA A 345 10.74 18.56 40.06
C ALA A 345 11.22 17.09 40.11
N VAL A 346 10.86 16.29 39.11
CA VAL A 346 11.34 14.91 38.96
C VAL A 346 12.87 14.87 38.78
N ARG A 347 13.46 15.79 38.00
CA ARG A 347 14.93 15.91 37.89
C ARG A 347 15.60 16.21 39.22
N LYS A 348 15.01 17.08 40.04
CA LYS A 348 15.51 17.41 41.38
C LYS A 348 15.41 16.19 42.32
N LYS A 349 14.29 15.48 42.33
CA LYS A 349 14.06 14.31 43.20
C LYS A 349 15.02 13.15 42.92
N PHE A 350 15.28 12.87 41.65
CA PHE A 350 16.19 11.79 41.24
C PHE A 350 17.65 12.24 41.03
N ASN A 351 17.95 13.53 41.24
CA ASN A 351 19.27 14.15 41.06
C ASN A 351 19.90 13.85 39.67
N VAL A 352 19.11 13.97 38.60
CA VAL A 352 19.54 13.67 37.22
C VAL A 352 19.48 14.91 36.32
N LYS A 353 20.51 15.10 35.48
CA LYS A 353 20.56 16.20 34.50
C LYS A 353 19.60 16.02 33.33
N LYS A 354 19.31 14.76 32.96
CA LYS A 354 18.43 14.41 31.83
C LYS A 354 17.56 13.22 32.22
N LEU A 355 16.25 13.34 31.99
CA LEU A 355 15.29 12.26 32.22
C LEU A 355 15.41 11.19 31.13
N SER A 356 15.34 9.92 31.52
CA SER A 356 15.17 8.80 30.60
C SER A 356 13.79 8.83 29.92
N ASN A 357 13.59 8.05 28.86
CA ASN A 357 12.30 8.00 28.16
C ASN A 357 11.16 7.56 29.09
N GLN A 358 11.41 6.57 29.95
CA GLN A 358 10.43 6.09 30.92
C GLN A 358 10.09 7.16 31.97
N GLN A 359 11.08 7.87 32.49
CA GLN A 359 10.86 8.96 33.46
C GLN A 359 10.14 10.17 32.87
N LYS A 360 10.22 10.39 31.55
CA LYS A 360 9.43 11.42 30.87
C LYS A 360 7.97 11.01 30.75
N GLU A 361 7.72 9.77 30.36
CA GLU A 361 6.38 9.20 30.28
C GLU A 361 5.69 9.17 31.66
N ASP A 362 6.45 8.85 32.72
CA ASP A 362 5.93 8.91 34.09
C ASP A 362 5.63 10.35 34.54
N ALA A 363 6.45 11.32 34.15
CA ALA A 363 6.20 12.74 34.43
C ALA A 363 4.96 13.28 33.69
N GLU A 364 4.76 12.85 32.45
CA GLU A 364 3.56 13.14 31.65
C GLU A 364 2.31 12.56 32.34
N LYS A 365 2.34 11.29 32.76
CA LYS A 365 1.23 10.66 33.52
C LYS A 365 0.94 11.37 34.83
N ILE A 366 1.98 11.80 35.57
CA ILE A 366 1.79 12.58 36.81
C ILE A 366 1.12 13.92 36.50
N SER A 367 1.48 14.59 35.41
CA SER A 367 0.83 15.84 35.01
C SER A 367 -0.64 15.65 34.64
N GLU A 368 -0.99 14.55 33.95
CA GLU A 368 -2.38 14.19 33.65
C GLU A 368 -3.20 13.94 34.93
N ILE A 369 -2.62 13.24 35.91
CA ILE A 369 -3.26 12.98 37.20
C ILE A 369 -3.50 14.29 37.97
N ILE A 370 -2.54 15.22 37.97
CA ILE A 370 -2.71 16.52 38.64
C ILE A 370 -3.86 17.32 37.99
N ILE A 371 -3.90 17.37 36.65
CA ILE A 371 -4.93 18.10 35.91
C ILE A 371 -6.32 17.48 36.13
N ALA A 372 -6.40 16.16 36.23
CA ALA A 372 -7.67 15.46 36.48
C ALA A 372 -8.20 15.65 37.91
N ASN A 373 -7.32 15.78 38.91
CA ASN A 373 -7.70 15.82 40.33
C ASN A 373 -7.83 17.23 40.92
N GLU A 374 -7.18 18.24 40.33
CA GLU A 374 -7.04 19.57 40.93
C GLU A 374 -7.51 20.70 40.00
N SER A 375 -7.85 21.86 40.57
CA SER A 375 -8.21 23.06 39.80
C SER A 375 -6.96 23.77 39.22
N PRO A 376 -7.09 24.51 38.11
CA PRO A 376 -5.96 25.16 37.43
C PRO A 376 -5.07 26.05 38.33
N GLU A 377 -5.65 26.68 39.34
CA GLU A 377 -4.94 27.54 40.29
C GLU A 377 -4.02 26.76 41.24
N ASN A 378 -4.33 25.48 41.51
CA ASN A 378 -3.64 24.64 42.48
C ASN A 378 -2.66 23.65 41.85
N TRP A 379 -2.55 23.61 40.51
CA TRP A 379 -1.68 22.65 39.82
C TRP A 379 -0.22 22.77 40.24
N LYS A 380 0.28 23.99 40.41
CA LYS A 380 1.69 24.24 40.75
C LYS A 380 2.04 23.94 42.20
N SER A 381 1.10 24.17 43.12
CA SER A 381 1.35 24.01 44.56
C SER A 381 1.37 22.55 45.01
N LYS A 382 0.70 21.65 44.27
CA LYS A 382 0.56 20.23 44.63
C LYS A 382 1.52 19.28 43.91
N ILE A 383 2.44 19.79 43.09
CA ILE A 383 3.39 18.98 42.31
C ILE A 383 4.18 18.01 43.21
N GLU A 384 4.72 18.48 44.33
CA GLU A 384 5.54 17.65 45.23
C GLU A 384 4.74 16.50 45.86
N GLU A 385 3.47 16.74 46.18
CA GLU A 385 2.56 15.76 46.78
C GLU A 385 2.24 14.61 45.80
N TYR A 386 1.97 14.92 44.53
CA TYR A 386 1.65 13.93 43.50
C TYR A 386 2.89 13.17 42.99
N ILE A 387 4.10 13.74 43.13
CA ILE A 387 5.35 13.03 42.84
C ILE A 387 5.68 11.97 43.91
N GLU A 388 5.17 12.10 45.13
CA GLU A 388 5.28 11.06 46.17
C GLU A 388 4.17 10.01 46.09
N LYS A 389 2.96 10.45 45.73
CA LYS A 389 1.75 9.61 45.72
C LYS A 389 0.92 9.89 44.45
N PRO A 390 1.26 9.26 43.32
CA PRO A 390 0.56 9.46 42.06
C PRO A 390 -0.71 8.58 42.01
N PHE A 391 -1.68 8.88 42.88
CA PHE A 391 -2.99 8.25 42.86
C PHE A 391 -4.10 9.29 42.82
N ASP A 392 -5.22 8.87 42.25
CA ASP A 392 -6.43 9.66 42.17
C ASP A 392 -7.03 9.88 43.56
N LYS A 393 -7.29 11.15 43.88
CA LYS A 393 -7.86 11.57 45.17
C LYS A 393 -9.33 11.96 45.04
N ASN A 394 -9.78 12.34 43.84
CA ASN A 394 -11.14 12.83 43.61
C ASN A 394 -11.91 11.98 42.60
N GLN A 395 -12.56 10.93 43.11
CA GLN A 395 -13.24 9.93 42.29
C GLN A 395 -14.48 10.49 41.56
N ASP A 396 -15.17 11.47 42.15
CA ASP A 396 -16.35 12.10 41.57
C ASP A 396 -16.00 12.97 40.35
N GLN A 397 -14.89 13.71 40.44
CA GLN A 397 -14.40 14.54 39.34
C GLN A 397 -13.91 13.68 38.16
N ILE A 398 -13.28 12.54 38.45
CA ILE A 398 -12.80 11.61 37.42
C ILE A 398 -13.97 10.97 36.67
N ASN A 399 -15.05 10.60 37.37
CA ASN A 399 -16.25 10.08 36.72
C ASN A 399 -16.86 11.10 35.76
N GLN A 400 -16.91 12.38 36.14
CA GLN A 400 -17.38 13.46 35.26
C GLN A 400 -16.45 13.68 34.04
N ILE A 401 -15.14 13.56 34.22
CA ILE A 401 -14.17 13.64 33.12
C ILE A 401 -14.33 12.45 32.16
N GLN A 402 -14.55 11.24 32.68
CA GLN A 402 -14.79 10.04 31.87
C GLN A 402 -16.11 10.12 31.09
N GLU A 403 -17.13 10.75 31.66
CA GLU A 403 -18.40 11.01 30.97
C GLU A 403 -18.18 11.99 29.80
N ILE A 404 -17.44 13.09 30.00
CA ILE A 404 -17.06 14.04 28.93
C ILE A 404 -16.18 13.38 27.87
N SER A 405 -15.22 12.54 28.29
CA SER A 405 -14.35 11.75 27.44
C SER A 405 -15.15 10.83 26.51
N SER A 406 -16.18 10.17 27.06
CA SER A 406 -17.07 9.27 26.33
C SER A 406 -18.04 10.01 25.40
N GLU A 407 -18.58 11.15 25.84
CA GLU A 407 -19.50 11.98 25.07
C GLU A 407 -18.82 12.60 23.84
N HIS A 408 -17.58 13.09 24.01
CA HIS A 408 -16.85 13.79 22.96
C HIS A 408 -15.79 12.93 22.25
N GLN A 409 -15.62 11.67 22.64
CA GLN A 409 -14.62 10.73 22.08
C GLN A 409 -13.19 11.29 22.11
N VAL A 410 -12.80 11.92 23.21
CA VAL A 410 -11.47 12.54 23.40
C VAL A 410 -10.69 11.83 24.50
N SER A 411 -9.36 11.91 24.49
CA SER A 411 -8.52 11.36 25.57
C SER A 411 -8.87 11.96 26.94
N ASN A 412 -8.63 11.23 28.04
CA ASN A 412 -8.88 11.71 29.40
C ASN A 412 -8.16 13.03 29.73
N TYR A 413 -6.96 13.23 29.19
CA TYR A 413 -6.24 14.50 29.28
C TYR A 413 -7.04 15.67 28.67
N LEU A 414 -7.45 15.53 27.40
CA LEU A 414 -8.29 16.55 26.74
C LEU A 414 -9.65 16.72 27.43
N ALA A 415 -10.27 15.64 27.91
CA ALA A 415 -11.51 15.71 28.67
C ALA A 415 -11.33 16.48 30.00
N SER A 416 -10.19 16.35 30.67
CA SER A 416 -9.87 17.10 31.89
C SER A 416 -9.69 18.60 31.62
N LEU A 417 -9.06 18.97 30.50
CA LEU A 417 -8.95 20.36 30.06
C LEU A 417 -10.30 20.96 29.66
N LEU A 418 -11.15 20.15 29.02
CA LEU A 418 -12.52 20.52 28.69
C LEU A 418 -13.35 20.72 29.95
N TYR A 419 -13.25 19.83 30.93
CA TYR A 419 -13.91 19.96 32.22
C TYR A 419 -13.63 21.31 32.89
N HIS A 420 -12.36 21.72 32.96
CA HIS A 420 -11.93 23.00 33.51
C HIS A 420 -12.26 24.22 32.63
N SER A 421 -12.79 23.99 31.42
CA SER A 421 -13.20 25.04 30.48
C SER A 421 -14.72 25.19 30.38
N LYS A 422 -15.50 24.42 31.17
CA LYS A 422 -16.95 24.59 31.28
C LYS A 422 -17.28 26.02 31.71
N ASN A 423 -18.33 26.59 31.11
CA ASN A 423 -18.76 27.97 31.37
C ASN A 423 -19.37 28.15 32.75
#